data_AF-A0A258IM50-F1
#
_entry.id   AF-A0A258IM50-F1
#
_cell.length_a   1.000
_cell.length_b   1.000
_cell.length_c   1.000
_cell.angle_alpha   90.00
_cell.angle_beta   90.00
_cell.angle_gamma   90.00
#
_symmetry.space_group_name_H-M   'P 1'
#
loop_
_entity.id
_entity.type
_entity.pdbx_description
1 polymer ?
#
loop_
_entity_poly.entity_id
_entity_poly.type
_entity_poly.pdbx_seq_one_letter_code
_entity_poly.pdbx_strand_id
1 'polypeptide(L)'
;APSMPVRSKAMSAIQTWFGGFAWGAVFGIVGATSAGIVLFRPDIIERITMERPAAPAGQTVASAPPAPAPVRPPELRPAPAASSVVAPKPATPAAPPPTAQPAAGQAAPAQAAKSPPFIINSRTTAALEQAFTPPRAFARNDELVVRGRNMNAEPVDFNLRIDDAKSSNWNSRYNRTDTVAPGPFEVRVPFDGLSTSGKTELDINSIVRIVLFSQKGVLDIDSAQIETQKAAPSAAQSWLRGAKTTAEQEFSPALSVAANQGFILSGTNPSDKPLTVNLRVDDAASKDWNSRAQTSLSVPPGPFVLRAPAASWITPAKTPLDRTKIRRVVVFVTDGEGPVTLSELRLDTPTP
;
A
#
# COMPACT_ATOMS: atom_id res chain seq x y z
N ALA A 1 -54.73 49.52 -32.94
CA ALA A 1 -54.36 48.56 -34.00
C ALA A 1 -52.82 48.45 -34.05
N PRO A 2 -52.28 47.28 -34.40
CA PRO A 2 -51.07 46.70 -33.80
C PRO A 2 -49.91 46.52 -34.79
N SER A 3 -48.73 46.11 -34.29
CA SER A 3 -47.76 45.32 -35.06
C SER A 3 -46.80 44.52 -34.15
N MET A 4 -47.05 43.21 -34.07
CA MET A 4 -46.00 42.17 -33.96
C MET A 4 -45.58 41.76 -35.40
N PRO A 5 -44.65 40.82 -35.67
CA PRO A 5 -43.68 40.07 -34.84
C PRO A 5 -42.24 40.12 -35.41
N VAL A 6 -41.26 39.41 -34.83
CA VAL A 6 -40.39 38.43 -35.55
C VAL A 6 -39.49 37.66 -34.56
N ARG A 7 -39.45 36.34 -34.77
CA ARG A 7 -38.68 35.29 -34.11
C ARG A 7 -37.20 35.25 -34.54
N SER A 8 -36.45 34.44 -33.78
CA SER A 8 -35.24 33.67 -34.15
C SER A 8 -33.91 34.43 -33.96
N LYS A 9 -32.80 33.84 -33.48
CA LYS A 9 -32.28 32.47 -33.61
C LYS A 9 -31.28 32.21 -32.48
N ALA A 10 -31.19 30.96 -32.02
CA ALA A 10 -30.06 30.47 -31.25
C ALA A 10 -28.77 30.51 -32.10
N MET A 11 -27.64 30.88 -31.49
CA MET A 11 -26.33 30.36 -31.89
C MET A 11 -25.42 30.21 -30.68
N SER A 12 -24.90 28.98 -30.59
CA SER A 12 -23.74 28.53 -29.83
C SER A 12 -22.56 29.51 -29.95
N ALA A 13 -21.92 29.80 -28.82
CA ALA A 13 -20.55 30.29 -28.80
C ALA A 13 -19.77 29.44 -27.81
N ILE A 14 -19.03 28.48 -28.37
CA ILE A 14 -17.90 27.81 -27.72
C ILE A 14 -16.87 28.90 -27.43
N GLN A 15 -16.57 29.13 -26.16
CA GLN A 15 -15.50 30.04 -25.76
C GLN A 15 -14.41 29.24 -25.04
N THR A 16 -13.47 28.76 -25.85
CA THR A 16 -12.14 28.34 -25.43
C THR A 16 -11.41 29.55 -24.86
N TRP A 17 -10.77 29.43 -23.69
CA TRP A 17 -9.75 30.38 -23.28
C TRP A 17 -8.58 29.71 -22.55
N PHE A 18 -7.41 29.83 -23.18
CA PHE A 18 -6.08 29.64 -22.63
C PHE A 18 -5.68 30.89 -21.84
N GLY A 19 -4.91 30.70 -20.75
CA GLY A 19 -3.91 31.69 -20.32
C GLY A 19 -4.05 32.20 -18.88
N GLY A 20 -2.94 32.15 -18.14
CA GLY A 20 -2.79 32.81 -16.85
C GLY A 20 -1.54 32.35 -16.06
N PHE A 21 -0.35 32.58 -16.62
CA PHE A 21 0.96 32.24 -16.07
C PHE A 21 1.58 33.50 -15.43
N ALA A 22 1.84 33.50 -14.12
CA ALA A 22 2.75 34.37 -13.35
C ALA A 22 2.67 33.84 -11.90
N TRP A 23 3.72 33.41 -11.21
CA TRP A 23 4.88 34.18 -10.76
C TRP A 23 6.03 33.24 -10.41
N GLY A 24 7.25 33.62 -10.80
CA GLY A 24 8.51 33.10 -10.28
C GLY A 24 9.23 34.18 -9.48
N ALA A 25 10.14 33.73 -8.61
CA ALA A 25 11.15 34.49 -7.86
C ALA A 25 10.73 35.07 -6.49
N VAL A 26 10.72 34.21 -5.45
CA VAL A 26 11.45 34.38 -4.16
C VAL A 26 11.65 32.94 -3.60
N PHE A 27 12.73 32.66 -2.88
CA PHE A 27 13.17 31.36 -2.31
C PHE A 27 14.13 30.50 -3.14
N GLY A 28 15.07 31.15 -3.82
CA GLY A 28 16.41 30.57 -4.01
C GLY A 28 17.30 30.87 -2.81
N ILE A 29 18.19 29.93 -2.47
CA ILE A 29 19.24 29.96 -1.42
C ILE A 29 18.79 29.39 -0.07
N VAL A 30 18.68 28.05 0.03
CA VAL A 30 19.50 27.17 0.90
C VAL A 30 19.29 25.74 0.38
N GLY A 31 20.32 25.11 -0.18
CA GLY A 31 20.23 23.70 -0.60
C GLY A 31 21.13 23.31 -1.77
N ALA A 32 22.37 23.79 -1.80
CA ALA A 32 23.36 23.35 -2.79
C ALA A 32 24.63 22.92 -2.07
N THR A 33 24.65 21.70 -1.53
CA THR A 33 25.89 20.93 -1.23
C THR A 33 25.55 19.51 -0.78
N SER A 34 25.26 18.62 -1.73
CA SER A 34 25.64 17.19 -1.67
C SER A 34 25.13 16.44 -2.92
N ALA A 35 25.78 16.70 -4.05
CA ALA A 35 25.77 15.80 -5.19
C ALA A 35 27.22 15.39 -5.47
N GLY A 36 27.46 14.08 -5.53
CA GLY A 36 28.70 13.49 -6.05
C GLY A 36 29.63 12.91 -5.00
N ILE A 37 29.61 11.58 -4.86
CA ILE A 37 30.74 10.68 -5.18
C ILE A 37 30.19 9.24 -5.12
N VAL A 38 30.01 8.64 -6.29
CA VAL A 38 29.93 7.18 -6.46
C VAL A 38 31.36 6.71 -6.66
N LEU A 39 31.96 6.10 -5.63
CA LEU A 39 33.20 5.33 -5.76
C LEU A 39 32.86 3.85 -5.57
N PHE A 40 32.88 3.12 -6.67
CA PHE A 40 33.00 1.66 -6.67
C PHE A 40 34.31 1.28 -5.95
N ARG A 41 34.22 0.47 -4.90
CA ARG A 41 35.37 -0.13 -4.19
C ARG A 41 35.48 -1.62 -4.57
N PRO A 42 36.61 -2.08 -5.12
CA PRO A 42 36.81 -3.48 -5.54
C PRO A 42 37.24 -4.47 -4.44
N ASP A 43 37.31 -4.08 -3.16
CA ASP A 43 37.95 -4.89 -2.09
C ASP A 43 37.09 -6.01 -1.45
N ILE A 44 35.97 -6.42 -2.06
CA ILE A 44 35.09 -7.48 -1.50
C ILE A 44 35.37 -8.86 -2.12
N ILE A 45 36.14 -8.96 -3.20
CA ILE A 45 36.41 -10.25 -3.87
C ILE A 45 37.54 -11.05 -3.18
N GLU A 46 38.42 -10.42 -2.39
CA GLU A 46 39.58 -11.13 -1.83
C GLU A 46 39.36 -11.83 -0.47
N ARG A 47 38.21 -11.63 0.19
CA ARG A 47 37.93 -12.26 1.50
C ARG A 47 37.03 -13.51 1.46
N ILE A 48 36.68 -14.02 0.28
CA ILE A 48 35.88 -15.25 0.14
C ILE A 48 36.73 -16.44 -0.39
N THR A 49 38.02 -16.22 -0.66
CA THR A 49 38.93 -17.27 -1.20
C THR A 49 39.81 -17.93 -0.14
N MET A 50 39.80 -17.45 1.11
CA MET A 50 40.57 -18.06 2.21
C MET A 50 39.66 -18.65 3.27
N GLU A 51 39.02 -19.79 2.96
CA GLU A 51 38.71 -20.84 3.95
C GLU A 51 38.27 -22.10 3.19
N ARG A 52 39.23 -22.71 2.49
CA ARG A 52 39.14 -24.11 2.08
C ARG A 52 39.88 -24.93 3.14
N PRO A 53 39.20 -25.68 4.02
CA PRO A 53 39.91 -26.67 4.82
C PRO A 53 40.49 -27.73 3.88
N ALA A 54 41.80 -27.93 3.99
CA ALA A 54 42.56 -28.93 3.28
C ALA A 54 42.03 -30.34 3.63
N ALA A 55 41.61 -31.09 2.62
CA ALA A 55 41.42 -32.53 2.74
C ALA A 55 42.80 -33.22 2.58
N PRO A 56 43.16 -34.21 3.42
CA PRO A 56 44.36 -35.00 3.20
C PRO A 56 44.17 -35.93 2.00
N ALA A 57 45.20 -36.01 1.17
CA ALA A 57 45.26 -36.82 -0.04
C ALA A 57 45.49 -38.31 0.28
N GLY A 58 44.87 -39.17 -0.54
CA GLY A 58 45.40 -40.50 -0.84
C GLY A 58 44.47 -41.68 -0.56
N GLN A 59 43.68 -42.08 -1.57
CA GLN A 59 43.67 -43.46 -2.08
C GLN A 59 42.81 -43.55 -3.35
N THR A 60 43.46 -43.97 -4.43
CA THR A 60 42.92 -44.34 -5.75
C THR A 60 42.33 -45.75 -5.71
N VAL A 61 41.12 -46.00 -6.23
CA VAL A 61 40.82 -47.22 -7.04
C VAL A 61 39.62 -47.01 -8.00
N ALA A 62 39.92 -47.19 -9.28
CA ALA A 62 39.19 -47.77 -10.43
C ALA A 62 37.69 -47.56 -10.74
N SER A 63 37.42 -47.57 -12.05
CA SER A 63 36.17 -47.32 -12.77
C SER A 63 35.28 -48.56 -13.03
N ALA A 64 33.97 -48.27 -13.21
CA ALA A 64 32.93 -48.91 -14.05
C ALA A 64 32.18 -50.18 -13.51
N PRO A 65 30.97 -50.59 -14.02
CA PRO A 65 29.94 -50.00 -14.92
C PRO A 65 28.45 -50.14 -14.37
N PRO A 66 27.34 -49.85 -15.12
CA PRO A 66 25.99 -49.60 -14.55
C PRO A 66 24.96 -50.77 -14.59
N ALA A 67 23.97 -50.68 -13.66
CA ALA A 67 22.57 -51.22 -13.57
C ALA A 67 22.27 -52.73 -13.81
N PRO A 68 21.29 -53.35 -13.08
CA PRO A 68 19.87 -53.22 -13.46
C PRO A 68 18.82 -53.29 -12.30
N ALA A 69 17.59 -52.81 -12.58
CA ALA A 69 16.34 -53.21 -11.90
C ALA A 69 15.84 -54.56 -12.51
N PRO A 70 14.93 -55.39 -11.94
CA PRO A 70 13.64 -55.05 -11.30
C PRO A 70 13.20 -55.98 -10.12
N VAL A 71 11.99 -55.81 -9.55
CA VAL A 71 10.94 -56.84 -9.27
C VAL A 71 9.80 -56.23 -8.38
N ARG A 72 8.56 -56.43 -8.82
CA ARG A 72 7.23 -56.26 -8.14
C ARG A 72 6.50 -57.63 -8.30
N PRO A 73 5.31 -57.97 -7.72
CA PRO A 73 4.48 -57.54 -6.56
C PRO A 73 4.12 -58.78 -5.65
N PRO A 74 3.05 -58.88 -4.81
CA PRO A 74 1.60 -58.69 -5.10
C PRO A 74 0.85 -57.78 -4.09
N GLU A 75 -0.03 -56.87 -4.49
CA GLU A 75 -1.49 -57.04 -4.71
C GLU A 75 -2.25 -57.72 -3.55
N LEU A 76 -2.86 -56.92 -2.68
CA LEU A 76 -3.90 -57.33 -1.74
C LEU A 76 -5.20 -56.57 -2.05
N ARG A 77 -6.24 -57.33 -2.38
CA ARG A 77 -7.60 -56.87 -2.68
C ARG A 77 -8.34 -56.45 -1.40
N PRO A 78 -9.33 -55.53 -1.50
CA PRO A 78 -10.15 -55.07 -0.38
C PRO A 78 -11.50 -55.83 -0.29
N ALA A 79 -12.02 -56.03 0.93
CA ALA A 79 -13.44 -56.26 1.26
C ALA A 79 -13.62 -56.44 2.79
N PRO A 80 -14.83 -56.31 3.37
CA PRO A 80 -15.95 -55.42 3.01
C PRO A 80 -16.52 -54.65 4.24
N ALA A 81 -17.47 -53.77 3.95
CA ALA A 81 -18.28 -53.01 4.90
C ALA A 81 -19.18 -53.90 5.79
N ALA A 82 -19.44 -53.42 7.01
CA ALA A 82 -20.54 -53.88 7.86
C ALA A 82 -21.47 -52.70 8.17
N SER A 83 -22.77 -52.93 7.96
CA SER A 83 -23.87 -52.00 8.15
C SER A 83 -24.50 -52.12 9.55
N SER A 84 -25.13 -51.01 9.96
CA SER A 84 -26.38 -50.91 10.75
C SER A 84 -26.39 -51.30 12.23
N VAL A 85 -26.66 -50.32 13.11
CA VAL A 85 -27.77 -50.36 14.08
C VAL A 85 -28.33 -48.93 14.32
N VAL A 86 -29.65 -48.86 14.44
CA VAL A 86 -30.55 -47.70 14.53
C VAL A 86 -31.10 -47.54 15.97
N ALA A 87 -31.32 -46.27 16.38
CA ALA A 87 -32.29 -45.73 17.37
C ALA A 87 -32.02 -45.86 18.90
N PRO A 88 -32.69 -45.07 19.79
CA PRO A 88 -33.60 -43.92 19.57
C PRO A 88 -33.29 -42.62 20.36
N LYS A 89 -34.02 -41.56 19.98
CA LYS A 89 -34.19 -40.21 20.55
C LYS A 89 -34.96 -40.18 21.88
N PRO A 90 -34.62 -39.23 22.79
CA PRO A 90 -35.63 -38.52 23.61
C PRO A 90 -35.49 -36.99 23.41
N ALA A 91 -36.52 -36.30 22.90
CA ALA A 91 -37.52 -35.55 23.67
C ALA A 91 -37.01 -34.18 24.19
N THR A 92 -37.38 -33.14 23.44
CA THR A 92 -37.17 -31.70 23.70
C THR A 92 -38.12 -31.19 24.79
N PRO A 93 -37.67 -30.33 25.71
CA PRO A 93 -38.53 -29.34 26.36
C PRO A 93 -38.37 -27.95 25.74
N ALA A 94 -39.50 -27.23 25.71
CA ALA A 94 -39.80 -26.03 24.94
C ALA A 94 -38.95 -24.77 25.26
N ALA A 95 -38.82 -23.94 24.22
CA ALA A 95 -38.23 -22.61 24.25
C ALA A 95 -39.13 -21.56 24.96
N PRO A 96 -38.55 -20.55 25.64
CA PRO A 96 -39.23 -19.30 25.94
C PRO A 96 -39.29 -18.37 24.70
N PRO A 97 -40.23 -17.40 24.67
CA PRO A 97 -40.54 -16.59 23.47
C PRO A 97 -39.41 -15.63 23.09
N PRO A 98 -39.33 -15.22 21.80
CA PRO A 98 -38.22 -14.42 21.29
C PRO A 98 -38.32 -12.97 21.77
N THR A 99 -37.36 -12.54 22.58
CA THR A 99 -37.05 -11.11 22.70
C THR A 99 -36.57 -10.61 21.35
N ALA A 100 -37.22 -9.55 20.88
CA ALA A 100 -36.99 -8.88 19.61
C ALA A 100 -35.50 -8.78 19.24
N GLN A 101 -35.13 -9.44 18.15
CA GLN A 101 -33.84 -9.32 17.50
C GLN A 101 -33.77 -7.94 16.82
N PRO A 102 -32.82 -7.06 17.17
CA PRO A 102 -32.62 -5.81 16.45
C PRO A 102 -32.31 -6.11 14.99
N ALA A 103 -32.96 -5.35 14.10
CA ALA A 103 -32.78 -5.40 12.66
C ALA A 103 -31.30 -5.35 12.26
N ALA A 104 -30.98 -5.99 11.13
CA ALA A 104 -29.68 -5.99 10.48
C ALA A 104 -29.20 -4.55 10.21
N GLY A 105 -28.53 -3.98 11.20
CA GLY A 105 -27.88 -2.69 11.15
C GLY A 105 -26.39 -2.91 10.97
N GLN A 106 -25.90 -2.53 9.80
CA GLN A 106 -24.54 -2.06 9.54
C GLN A 106 -23.45 -2.84 10.26
N ALA A 107 -22.91 -3.86 9.59
CA ALA A 107 -21.59 -4.37 9.93
C ALA A 107 -20.63 -3.19 9.96
N ALA A 108 -20.14 -2.87 11.17
CA ALA A 108 -19.01 -2.00 11.35
C ALA A 108 -17.88 -2.48 10.43
N PRO A 109 -17.09 -1.58 9.81
CA PRO A 109 -15.99 -1.99 8.95
C PRO A 109 -15.14 -3.00 9.72
N ALA A 110 -15.05 -4.21 9.19
CA ALA A 110 -14.35 -5.32 9.82
C ALA A 110 -12.97 -4.83 10.25
N GLN A 111 -12.69 -4.88 11.56
CA GLN A 111 -11.36 -4.60 12.06
C GLN A 111 -10.40 -5.55 11.34
N ALA A 112 -9.34 -5.00 10.77
CA ALA A 112 -8.25 -5.74 10.18
C ALA A 112 -7.85 -6.89 11.13
N ALA A 113 -7.94 -8.12 10.65
CA ALA A 113 -7.47 -9.27 11.42
C ALA A 113 -5.97 -9.08 11.67
N LYS A 114 -5.56 -9.11 12.94
CA LYS A 114 -4.19 -8.90 13.36
C LYS A 114 -3.66 -10.16 14.02
N SER A 115 -2.52 -10.64 13.55
CA SER A 115 -1.81 -11.75 14.18
C SER A 115 -1.09 -11.31 15.46
N PRO A 116 -0.81 -12.24 16.39
CA PRO A 116 0.14 -11.98 17.46
C PRO A 116 1.52 -11.58 16.89
N PRO A 117 2.22 -10.62 17.51
CA PRO A 117 3.56 -10.27 17.09
C PRO A 117 4.53 -11.42 17.31
N PHE A 118 5.44 -11.60 16.37
CA PHE A 118 6.41 -12.70 16.35
C PHE A 118 7.85 -12.25 16.66
N ILE A 119 8.12 -10.94 16.59
CA ILE A 119 9.29 -10.29 17.19
C ILE A 119 8.75 -9.20 18.11
N ILE A 120 9.20 -9.16 19.36
CA ILE A 120 8.69 -8.25 20.39
C ILE A 120 9.87 -7.73 21.21
N ASN A 121 9.86 -6.43 21.53
CA ASN A 121 10.82 -5.78 22.44
C ASN A 121 12.28 -6.22 22.20
N SER A 122 12.67 -6.26 20.93
CA SER A 122 13.95 -6.79 20.49
C SER A 122 14.83 -5.66 19.96
N ARG A 123 16.15 -5.79 20.07
CA ARG A 123 17.10 -4.82 19.54
C ARG A 123 17.84 -5.44 18.37
N THR A 124 17.98 -4.70 17.27
CA THR A 124 18.68 -5.17 16.09
C THR A 124 19.96 -4.38 15.82
N THR A 125 20.99 -5.17 15.57
CA THR A 125 22.15 -4.93 14.69
C THR A 125 22.46 -6.26 14.00
N ALA A 126 22.41 -7.34 14.78
CA ALA A 126 22.26 -8.71 14.30
C ALA A 126 20.85 -8.97 13.76
N ALA A 127 20.76 -10.01 12.91
CA ALA A 127 19.50 -10.45 12.32
C ALA A 127 18.52 -10.99 13.36
N LEU A 128 17.32 -10.39 13.39
CA LEU A 128 16.15 -10.94 14.06
C LEU A 128 15.40 -11.80 13.04
N GLU A 129 15.28 -13.09 13.32
CA GLU A 129 14.73 -14.08 12.40
C GLU A 129 13.43 -14.66 12.93
N GLN A 130 12.40 -14.67 12.09
CA GLN A 130 11.23 -15.52 12.25
C GLN A 130 11.25 -16.60 11.17
N ALA A 131 11.47 -17.85 11.58
CA ALA A 131 11.35 -19.01 10.70
C ALA A 131 9.91 -19.57 10.70
N PHE A 132 9.48 -20.13 9.58
CA PHE A 132 8.20 -20.82 9.44
C PHE A 132 8.45 -22.26 9.00
N THR A 133 8.12 -23.21 9.87
CA THR A 133 8.21 -24.65 9.59
C THR A 133 6.94 -25.33 10.12
N PRO A 134 6.02 -25.79 9.25
CA PRO A 134 6.09 -25.76 7.78
C PRO A 134 6.05 -24.33 7.19
N PRO A 135 6.38 -24.15 5.88
CA PRO A 135 6.24 -22.87 5.20
C PRO A 135 4.83 -22.29 5.41
N ARG A 136 4.75 -20.98 5.61
CA ARG A 136 3.50 -20.28 5.91
C ARG A 136 2.97 -19.58 4.66
N ALA A 137 1.68 -19.75 4.41
CA ALA A 137 0.95 -18.97 3.43
C ALA A 137 0.43 -17.66 4.06
N PHE A 138 0.51 -16.58 3.29
CA PHE A 138 -0.08 -15.28 3.61
C PHE A 138 -1.12 -14.89 2.56
N ALA A 139 -2.10 -14.09 2.96
CA ALA A 139 -3.05 -13.52 2.02
C ALA A 139 -2.41 -12.38 1.22
N ARG A 140 -2.90 -12.12 0.00
CA ARG A 140 -2.44 -11.00 -0.83
C ARG A 140 -2.65 -9.64 -0.13
N ASN A 141 -3.73 -9.53 0.62
CA ASN A 141 -4.02 -8.35 1.42
C ASN A 141 -3.38 -8.40 2.80
N ASP A 142 -2.50 -9.35 3.13
CA ASP A 142 -1.72 -9.23 4.37
C ASP A 142 -0.60 -8.20 4.19
N GLU A 143 -0.17 -7.61 5.30
CA GLU A 143 1.01 -6.77 5.38
C GLU A 143 1.83 -7.09 6.63
N LEU A 144 3.14 -7.05 6.47
CA LEU A 144 4.07 -7.05 7.59
C LEU A 144 4.13 -5.64 8.15
N VAL A 145 3.79 -5.49 9.43
CA VAL A 145 3.87 -4.23 10.16
C VAL A 145 4.94 -4.34 11.23
N VAL A 146 5.99 -3.53 11.09
CA VAL A 146 7.09 -3.42 12.04
C VAL A 146 7.04 -2.05 12.70
N ARG A 147 6.99 -2.05 14.03
CA ARG A 147 7.00 -0.84 14.86
C ARG A 147 8.22 -0.86 15.75
N GLY A 148 8.81 0.31 15.96
CA GLY A 148 10.00 0.43 16.77
C GLY A 148 10.42 1.87 16.98
N ARG A 149 11.65 2.02 17.47
CA ARG A 149 12.29 3.31 17.71
C ARG A 149 13.74 3.29 17.26
N ASN A 150 14.14 4.30 16.52
CA ASN A 150 15.53 4.62 16.28
C ASN A 150 16.02 5.51 17.44
N MET A 151 16.88 4.95 18.30
CA MET A 151 17.46 5.66 19.45
C MET A 151 18.75 6.41 19.12
N ASN A 152 19.24 6.33 17.88
CA ASN A 152 20.46 7.00 17.45
C ASN A 152 20.15 8.48 17.13
N ALA A 153 21.18 9.32 17.19
CA ALA A 153 21.08 10.72 16.78
C ALA A 153 20.92 10.88 15.25
N GLU A 154 21.34 9.85 14.50
CA GLU A 154 21.34 9.84 13.04
C GLU A 154 20.30 8.84 12.49
N PRO A 155 19.84 9.03 11.24
CA PRO A 155 19.03 8.01 10.55
C PRO A 155 19.77 6.67 10.43
N VAL A 156 19.02 5.58 10.46
CA VAL A 156 19.54 4.20 10.40
C VAL A 156 18.82 3.42 9.31
N ASP A 157 19.55 2.57 8.60
CA ASP A 157 18.97 1.70 7.58
C ASP A 157 18.33 0.45 8.23
N PHE A 158 17.01 0.39 8.19
CA PHE A 158 16.21 -0.79 8.46
C PHE A 158 16.23 -1.70 7.22
N ASN A 159 16.69 -2.94 7.39
CA ASN A 159 16.77 -3.92 6.32
C ASN A 159 15.78 -5.05 6.60
N LEU A 160 14.95 -5.35 5.60
CA LEU A 160 13.99 -6.44 5.61
C LEU A 160 14.37 -7.44 4.53
N ARG A 161 14.38 -8.71 4.90
CA ARG A 161 14.48 -9.83 3.98
C ARG A 161 13.32 -10.80 4.18
N ILE A 162 12.75 -11.28 3.08
CA ILE A 162 11.72 -12.33 3.10
C ILE A 162 12.16 -13.44 2.16
N ASP A 163 12.18 -14.66 2.68
CA ASP A 163 12.56 -15.87 1.96
C ASP A 163 11.32 -16.76 1.77
N ASP A 164 11.07 -17.19 0.54
CA ASP A 164 10.08 -18.24 0.19
C ASP A 164 10.74 -19.62 0.05
N ALA A 165 9.96 -20.66 -0.20
CA ALA A 165 10.48 -22.02 -0.34
C ALA A 165 11.44 -22.20 -1.54
N LYS A 166 11.48 -21.26 -2.48
CA LYS A 166 12.36 -21.28 -3.66
C LYS A 166 13.64 -20.46 -3.43
N SER A 167 13.73 -19.75 -2.31
CA SER A 167 14.84 -18.86 -1.98
C SER A 167 16.12 -19.64 -1.68
N SER A 168 17.12 -19.48 -2.53
CA SER A 168 18.42 -20.16 -2.43
C SER A 168 19.61 -19.20 -2.34
N ASN A 169 19.50 -18.01 -2.93
CA ASN A 169 20.54 -16.99 -2.98
C ASN A 169 19.95 -15.58 -2.87
N TRP A 170 20.82 -14.56 -2.91
CA TRP A 170 20.42 -13.15 -2.81
C TRP A 170 19.34 -12.75 -3.81
N ASN A 171 19.48 -13.14 -5.08
CA ASN A 171 18.56 -12.75 -6.16
C ASN A 171 17.18 -13.40 -6.02
N SER A 172 17.09 -14.57 -5.40
CA SER A 172 15.83 -15.27 -5.18
C SER A 172 15.02 -14.76 -3.98
N ARG A 173 15.54 -13.80 -3.21
CA ARG A 173 14.90 -13.29 -1.98
C ARG A 173 14.31 -11.92 -2.22
N TYR A 174 13.29 -11.57 -1.44
CA TYR A 174 12.88 -10.18 -1.32
C TYR A 174 13.83 -9.46 -0.36
N ASN A 175 14.36 -8.32 -0.78
CA ASN A 175 15.19 -7.45 0.04
C ASN A 175 14.67 -6.02 -0.09
N ARG A 176 14.47 -5.36 1.05
CA ARG A 176 14.06 -3.95 1.13
C ARG A 176 14.90 -3.25 2.19
N THR A 177 15.31 -2.03 1.88
CA THR A 177 15.98 -1.14 2.83
C THR A 177 15.17 0.15 2.94
N ASP A 178 14.82 0.53 4.16
CA ASP A 178 14.21 1.81 4.49
C ASP A 178 15.12 2.56 5.45
N THR A 179 15.37 3.85 5.19
CA THR A 179 16.10 4.71 6.13
C THR A 179 15.12 5.29 7.16
N VAL A 180 15.31 4.97 8.43
CA VAL A 180 14.45 5.43 9.53
C VAL A 180 15.11 6.57 10.30
N ALA A 181 14.43 7.72 10.40
CA ALA A 181 14.92 8.88 11.16
C ALA A 181 14.94 8.60 12.68
N PRO A 182 15.69 9.38 13.49
CA PRO A 182 15.61 9.33 14.94
C PRO A 182 14.18 9.45 15.46
N GLY A 183 13.81 8.63 16.46
CA GLY A 183 12.48 8.59 17.05
C GLY A 183 11.65 7.36 16.67
N PRO A 184 10.34 7.33 16.98
CA PRO A 184 9.48 6.20 16.68
C PRO A 184 9.28 6.04 15.18
N PHE A 185 9.15 4.79 14.72
CA PHE A 185 8.89 4.47 13.32
C PHE A 185 7.88 3.33 13.18
N GLU A 186 7.21 3.31 12.02
CA GLU A 186 6.38 2.21 11.57
C GLU A 186 6.70 1.92 10.09
N VAL A 187 7.05 0.68 9.79
CA VAL A 187 7.24 0.19 8.42
C VAL A 187 6.14 -0.80 8.10
N ARG A 188 5.39 -0.53 7.01
CA ARG A 188 4.39 -1.45 6.46
C ARG A 188 4.87 -2.01 5.13
N VAL A 189 4.75 -3.32 4.97
CA VAL A 189 5.15 -4.04 3.76
C VAL A 189 3.98 -4.91 3.29
N PRO A 190 3.23 -4.49 2.25
CA PRO A 190 2.19 -5.33 1.67
C PRO A 190 2.81 -6.61 1.11
N PHE A 191 2.13 -7.75 1.29
CA PHE A 191 2.51 -8.98 0.62
C PHE A 191 2.10 -9.00 -0.87
N ASP A 192 1.19 -8.11 -1.28
CA ASP A 192 0.84 -7.99 -2.69
C ASP A 192 1.99 -7.44 -3.55
N GLY A 193 2.21 -8.06 -4.71
CA GLY A 193 3.19 -7.62 -5.71
C GLY A 193 4.66 -7.67 -5.28
N LEU A 194 5.01 -8.36 -4.19
CA LEU A 194 6.41 -8.48 -3.75
C LEU A 194 7.26 -9.16 -4.82
N SER A 195 8.37 -8.50 -5.17
CA SER A 195 9.33 -8.98 -6.17
C SER A 195 10.70 -9.20 -5.54
N THR A 196 11.30 -10.36 -5.81
CA THR A 196 12.67 -10.70 -5.41
C THR A 196 13.68 -9.73 -6.02
N SER A 197 14.91 -9.72 -5.51
CA SER A 197 15.99 -8.90 -6.08
C SER A 197 16.27 -9.25 -7.56
N GLY A 198 15.99 -10.48 -7.97
CA GLY A 198 16.04 -10.96 -9.36
C GLY A 198 14.82 -10.58 -10.22
N LYS A 199 13.89 -9.77 -9.70
CA LYS A 199 12.68 -9.27 -10.38
C LYS A 199 11.63 -10.34 -10.70
N THR A 200 11.68 -11.47 -10.01
CA THR A 200 10.62 -12.49 -10.03
C THR A 200 9.65 -12.23 -8.89
N GLU A 201 8.38 -12.58 -9.06
CA GLU A 201 7.41 -12.55 -7.97
C GLU A 201 7.82 -13.49 -6.82
N LEU A 202 7.73 -13.01 -5.58
CA LEU A 202 7.95 -13.79 -4.37
C LEU A 202 6.72 -14.68 -4.11
N ASP A 203 6.91 -15.97 -3.81
CA ASP A 203 5.80 -16.87 -3.52
C ASP A 203 5.30 -16.71 -2.09
N ILE A 204 4.32 -15.83 -1.89
CA ILE A 204 3.72 -15.55 -0.58
C ILE A 204 2.94 -16.72 0.03
N ASN A 205 2.70 -17.80 -0.73
CA ASN A 205 2.03 -19.00 -0.22
C ASN A 205 3.01 -19.96 0.47
N SER A 206 4.32 -19.71 0.37
CA SER A 206 5.35 -20.61 0.87
C SER A 206 6.50 -19.88 1.56
N ILE A 207 6.20 -18.82 2.31
CA ILE A 207 7.22 -18.07 3.07
C ILE A 207 7.82 -18.95 4.15
N VAL A 208 9.15 -19.05 4.16
CA VAL A 208 9.91 -19.85 5.12
C VAL A 208 10.59 -18.97 6.16
N ARG A 209 10.81 -17.69 5.87
CA ARG A 209 11.56 -16.80 6.76
C ARG A 209 11.27 -15.32 6.54
N ILE A 210 11.19 -14.57 7.64
CA ILE A 210 11.26 -13.11 7.66
C ILE A 210 12.46 -12.71 8.52
N VAL A 211 13.32 -11.82 8.02
CA VAL A 211 14.52 -11.33 8.72
C VAL A 211 14.52 -9.82 8.76
N LEU A 212 14.69 -9.27 9.96
CA LEU A 212 14.82 -7.83 10.21
C LEU A 212 16.22 -7.55 10.73
N PHE A 213 16.92 -6.56 10.18
CA PHE A 213 18.23 -6.18 10.70
C PHE A 213 18.61 -4.71 10.42
N SER A 214 19.64 -4.20 11.09
CA SER A 214 20.29 -2.93 10.77
C SER A 214 21.79 -3.13 10.70
N GLN A 215 22.43 -2.69 9.60
CA GLN A 215 23.88 -2.89 9.42
C GLN A 215 24.72 -1.84 10.14
N LYS A 216 24.20 -0.60 10.25
CA LYS A 216 24.86 0.53 10.89
C LYS A 216 23.87 1.24 11.79
N GLY A 217 24.19 1.34 13.06
CA GLY A 217 23.26 1.85 14.08
C GLY A 217 22.28 0.78 14.58
N VAL A 218 21.69 1.07 15.73
CA VAL A 218 20.88 0.12 16.50
C VAL A 218 19.40 0.51 16.42
N LEU A 219 18.50 -0.41 16.06
CA LEU A 219 17.06 -0.16 16.15
C LEU A 219 16.44 -0.98 17.28
N ASP A 220 15.55 -0.36 18.03
CA ASP A 220 14.67 -1.05 18.96
C ASP A 220 13.37 -1.39 18.20
N ILE A 221 13.01 -2.67 18.17
CA ILE A 221 11.81 -3.23 17.55
C ILE A 221 10.81 -3.55 18.65
N ASP A 222 9.74 -2.76 18.71
CA ASP A 222 8.65 -2.97 19.67
C ASP A 222 7.82 -4.19 19.26
N SER A 223 7.49 -4.30 17.96
CA SER A 223 6.71 -5.41 17.42
C SER A 223 6.94 -5.62 15.92
N ALA A 224 6.96 -6.87 15.48
CA ALA A 224 6.73 -7.26 14.09
C ALA A 224 5.57 -8.25 14.03
N GLN A 225 4.56 -7.96 13.22
CA GLN A 225 3.36 -8.79 13.10
C GLN A 225 2.74 -8.70 11.72
N ILE A 226 1.86 -9.64 11.41
CA ILE A 226 1.04 -9.60 10.20
C ILE A 226 -0.30 -8.94 10.54
N GLU A 227 -0.66 -7.92 9.79
CA GLU A 227 -1.99 -7.30 9.79
C GLU A 227 -2.62 -7.56 8.43
N THR A 228 -3.91 -7.85 8.37
CA THR A 228 -4.64 -7.82 7.10
C THR A 228 -4.88 -6.36 6.72
N GLN A 229 -4.36 -5.93 5.58
CA GLN A 229 -4.63 -4.61 5.01
C GLN A 229 -6.12 -4.33 5.05
N LYS A 230 -6.42 -3.12 5.52
CA LYS A 230 -7.76 -2.57 5.40
C LYS A 230 -8.14 -2.61 3.93
N ALA A 231 -9.35 -3.10 3.63
CA ALA A 231 -9.85 -3.18 2.27
C ALA A 231 -9.58 -1.86 1.54
N ALA A 232 -9.11 -1.95 0.30
CA ALA A 232 -8.82 -0.78 -0.50
C ALA A 232 -10.04 0.16 -0.48
N PRO A 233 -9.82 1.49 -0.39
CA PRO A 233 -10.91 2.44 -0.37
C PRO A 233 -11.82 2.21 -1.58
N SER A 234 -13.10 1.92 -1.35
CA SER A 234 -14.02 1.64 -2.46
C SER A 234 -14.49 2.94 -3.11
N ALA A 235 -14.84 2.91 -4.40
CA ALA A 235 -15.39 4.06 -5.10
C ALA A 235 -16.73 4.56 -4.51
N ALA A 236 -17.45 3.71 -3.76
CA ALA A 236 -18.69 4.07 -3.06
C ALA A 236 -18.46 4.77 -1.72
N GLN A 237 -17.19 4.90 -1.28
CA GLN A 237 -16.85 5.51 0.00
C GLN A 237 -16.80 7.04 -0.11
N SER A 238 -17.41 7.70 0.87
CA SER A 238 -17.29 9.14 1.08
C SER A 238 -16.18 9.42 2.11
N TRP A 239 -15.15 10.14 1.69
CA TRP A 239 -14.07 10.64 2.54
C TRP A 239 -14.34 12.09 2.97
N LEU A 240 -13.65 12.54 4.02
CA LEU A 240 -13.66 13.92 4.51
C LEU A 240 -15.03 14.51 4.88
N ARG A 241 -16.06 13.67 5.03
CA ARG A 241 -17.40 14.12 5.45
C ARG A 241 -17.34 14.82 6.81
N GLY A 242 -17.84 16.04 6.87
CA GLY A 242 -17.85 16.88 8.06
C GLY A 242 -16.52 17.57 8.36
N ALA A 243 -15.46 17.32 7.57
CA ALA A 243 -14.17 17.97 7.78
C ALA A 243 -14.22 19.46 7.44
N LYS A 244 -13.40 20.25 8.13
CA LYS A 244 -13.11 21.65 7.73
C LYS A 244 -11.74 21.69 7.07
N THR A 245 -11.57 22.56 6.09
CA THR A 245 -10.25 22.74 5.45
C THR A 245 -9.26 23.43 6.40
N THR A 246 -7.97 23.10 6.37
CA THR A 246 -7.31 22.06 5.53
C THR A 246 -7.65 20.65 6.00
N ALA A 247 -8.01 19.77 5.05
CA ALA A 247 -8.39 18.39 5.31
C ALA A 247 -7.63 17.43 4.38
N GLU A 248 -7.20 16.30 4.92
CA GLU A 248 -6.35 15.33 4.20
C GLU A 248 -6.92 13.92 4.29
N GLN A 249 -6.83 13.17 3.19
CA GLN A 249 -7.12 11.76 3.13
C GLN A 249 -5.90 11.02 2.57
N GLU A 250 -5.27 10.20 3.41
CA GLU A 250 -4.23 9.26 3.01
C GLU A 250 -4.86 7.91 2.63
N PHE A 251 -4.33 7.25 1.62
CA PHE A 251 -4.77 5.95 1.13
C PHE A 251 -3.67 4.91 1.34
N SER A 252 -3.94 3.96 2.23
CA SER A 252 -3.12 2.78 2.45
C SER A 252 -4.04 1.55 2.55
N PRO A 253 -4.06 0.66 1.54
CA PRO A 253 -3.26 0.71 0.30
C PRO A 253 -3.63 1.88 -0.61
N ALA A 254 -2.74 2.20 -1.56
CA ALA A 254 -2.96 3.26 -2.54
C ALA A 254 -4.25 3.02 -3.36
N LEU A 255 -4.95 4.11 -3.67
CA LEU A 255 -6.17 4.09 -4.46
C LEU A 255 -5.85 4.07 -5.95
N SER A 256 -6.48 3.16 -6.69
CA SER A 256 -6.44 3.14 -8.16
C SER A 256 -7.70 3.78 -8.72
N VAL A 257 -7.52 4.73 -9.66
CA VAL A 257 -8.58 5.52 -10.29
C VAL A 257 -8.62 5.22 -11.79
N ALA A 258 -9.77 4.80 -12.30
CA ALA A 258 -9.94 4.53 -13.72
C ALA A 258 -9.90 5.82 -14.57
N ALA A 259 -9.69 5.69 -15.88
CA ALA A 259 -9.39 6.83 -16.75
C ALA A 259 -10.59 7.77 -16.91
N ASN A 260 -11.78 7.17 -16.87
CA ASN A 260 -13.09 7.81 -16.96
C ASN A 260 -13.65 8.23 -15.61
N GLN A 261 -12.88 8.08 -14.52
CA GLN A 261 -13.28 8.52 -13.19
C GLN A 261 -12.62 9.85 -12.84
N GLY A 262 -12.98 10.37 -11.67
CA GLY A 262 -12.37 11.54 -11.07
C GLY A 262 -12.85 11.69 -9.63
N PHE A 263 -12.32 12.68 -8.92
CA PHE A 263 -12.88 13.04 -7.62
C PHE A 263 -14.06 14.00 -7.79
N ILE A 264 -15.10 13.78 -6.99
CA ILE A 264 -16.17 14.75 -6.74
C ILE A 264 -16.03 15.19 -5.30
N LEU A 265 -15.79 16.48 -5.11
CA LEU A 265 -15.75 17.15 -3.81
C LEU A 265 -17.00 18.03 -3.69
N SER A 266 -17.73 17.91 -2.58
CA SER A 266 -18.85 18.78 -2.26
C SER A 266 -18.71 19.33 -0.85
N GLY A 267 -19.27 20.51 -0.64
CA GLY A 267 -19.19 21.21 0.64
C GLY A 267 -20.03 22.46 0.67
N THR A 268 -19.80 23.28 1.69
CA THR A 268 -20.43 24.59 1.88
C THR A 268 -19.35 25.60 2.23
N ASN A 269 -19.34 26.72 1.51
CA ASN A 269 -18.62 27.92 1.87
C ASN A 269 -19.48 28.72 2.87
N PRO A 270 -19.07 28.81 4.16
CA PRO A 270 -19.84 29.51 5.17
C PRO A 270 -19.60 31.02 5.18
N SER A 271 -18.65 31.53 4.38
CA SER A 271 -18.35 32.96 4.32
C SER A 271 -19.32 33.71 3.41
N ASP A 272 -19.30 35.03 3.52
CA ASP A 272 -20.08 35.97 2.70
C ASP A 272 -19.39 36.36 1.38
N LYS A 273 -18.20 35.80 1.11
CA LYS A 273 -17.39 36.06 -0.09
C LYS A 273 -17.03 34.77 -0.83
N PRO A 274 -16.71 34.83 -2.13
CA PRO A 274 -16.16 33.68 -2.84
C PRO A 274 -14.82 33.25 -2.25
N LEU A 275 -14.61 31.94 -2.10
CA LEU A 275 -13.34 31.35 -1.66
C LEU A 275 -12.76 30.46 -2.77
N THR A 276 -11.45 30.26 -2.80
CA THR A 276 -10.79 29.35 -3.76
C THR A 276 -10.50 28.02 -3.09
N VAL A 277 -11.27 27.00 -3.43
CA VAL A 277 -11.07 25.62 -2.94
C VAL A 277 -10.12 24.90 -3.88
N ASN A 278 -9.08 24.32 -3.31
CA ASN A 278 -8.04 23.56 -3.99
C ASN A 278 -8.14 22.09 -3.59
N LEU A 279 -8.23 21.21 -4.58
CA LEU A 279 -8.11 19.76 -4.43
C LEU A 279 -6.78 19.32 -5.02
N ARG A 280 -5.83 18.94 -4.17
CA ARG A 280 -4.53 18.39 -4.55
C ARG A 280 -4.54 16.87 -4.46
N VAL A 281 -3.96 16.22 -5.46
CA VAL A 281 -3.84 14.77 -5.57
C VAL A 281 -2.36 14.41 -5.68
N ASP A 282 -1.93 13.46 -4.86
CA ASP A 282 -0.56 12.94 -4.84
C ASP A 282 -0.58 11.44 -5.15
N ASP A 283 0.34 11.02 -6.03
CA ASP A 283 0.66 9.62 -6.27
C ASP A 283 1.87 9.15 -5.44
N ALA A 284 2.24 7.88 -5.58
CA ALA A 284 3.40 7.30 -4.92
C ALA A 284 4.74 7.98 -5.29
N ALA A 285 4.84 8.61 -6.46
CA ALA A 285 6.05 9.29 -6.93
C ALA A 285 6.14 10.75 -6.47
N SER A 286 5.06 11.30 -5.92
CA SER A 286 4.98 12.70 -5.50
C SER A 286 5.96 13.00 -4.36
N LYS A 287 6.82 14.00 -4.53
CA LYS A 287 7.83 14.43 -3.54
C LYS A 287 7.67 15.90 -3.20
N ASP A 288 7.54 16.75 -4.20
CA ASP A 288 7.46 18.21 -4.08
C ASP A 288 6.23 18.78 -4.80
N TRP A 289 6.12 20.11 -4.83
CA TRP A 289 5.05 20.83 -5.52
C TRP A 289 4.90 20.47 -7.01
N ASN A 290 6.01 20.31 -7.74
CA ASN A 290 5.99 20.10 -9.18
C ASN A 290 5.56 18.69 -9.58
N SER A 291 5.50 17.78 -8.61
CA SER A 291 5.10 16.38 -8.79
C SER A 291 3.65 16.08 -8.41
N ARG A 292 2.84 17.09 -8.05
CA ARG A 292 1.46 16.90 -7.57
C ARG A 292 0.46 17.50 -8.55
N ALA A 293 -0.72 16.92 -8.68
CA ALA A 293 -1.80 17.50 -9.49
C ALA A 293 -2.73 18.33 -8.60
N GLN A 294 -3.27 19.42 -9.14
CA GLN A 294 -4.21 20.28 -8.42
C GLN A 294 -5.35 20.72 -9.33
N THR A 295 -6.56 20.70 -8.78
CA THR A 295 -7.76 21.31 -9.36
C THR A 295 -8.27 22.38 -8.41
N SER A 296 -8.52 23.58 -8.93
CA SER A 296 -8.99 24.72 -8.14
C SER A 296 -10.34 25.21 -8.64
N LEU A 297 -11.22 25.59 -7.73
CA LEU A 297 -12.51 26.18 -8.05
C LEU A 297 -12.78 27.38 -7.13
N SER A 298 -13.12 28.52 -7.72
CA SER A 298 -13.71 29.62 -6.95
C SER A 298 -15.17 29.27 -6.63
N VAL A 299 -15.50 29.19 -5.35
CA VAL A 299 -16.80 28.78 -4.84
C VAL A 299 -17.51 29.98 -4.19
N PRO A 300 -18.73 30.34 -4.62
CA PRO A 300 -19.50 31.41 -3.98
C PRO A 300 -19.93 31.01 -2.56
N PRO A 301 -20.46 31.95 -1.76
CA PRO A 301 -21.16 31.63 -0.51
C PRO A 301 -22.22 30.55 -0.72
N GLY A 302 -22.28 29.56 0.18
CA GLY A 302 -23.22 28.45 0.11
C GLY A 302 -22.65 27.14 -0.45
N PRO A 303 -23.50 26.22 -0.94
CA PRO A 303 -23.08 24.89 -1.35
C PRO A 303 -22.28 24.93 -2.65
N PHE A 304 -21.30 24.03 -2.77
CA PHE A 304 -20.48 23.89 -3.97
C PHE A 304 -20.21 22.43 -4.33
N VAL A 305 -19.85 22.22 -5.59
CA VAL A 305 -19.34 20.95 -6.11
C VAL A 305 -18.14 21.22 -7.01
N LEU A 306 -17.00 20.61 -6.71
CA LEU A 306 -15.78 20.60 -7.52
C LEU A 306 -15.63 19.19 -8.12
N ARG A 307 -15.46 19.13 -9.44
CA ARG A 307 -15.14 17.89 -10.17
C ARG A 307 -13.70 17.94 -10.66
N ALA A 308 -12.93 16.92 -10.32
CA ALA A 308 -11.54 16.77 -10.74
C ALA A 308 -11.38 15.45 -11.51
N PRO A 309 -11.61 15.45 -12.84
CA PRO A 309 -11.48 14.24 -13.66
C PRO A 309 -10.03 13.75 -13.65
N ALA A 310 -9.82 12.44 -13.55
CA ALA A 310 -8.47 11.86 -13.53
C ALA A 310 -7.66 12.20 -14.79
N ALA A 311 -8.34 12.36 -15.93
CA ALA A 311 -7.74 12.79 -17.19
C ALA A 311 -7.09 14.19 -17.13
N SER A 312 -7.46 15.05 -16.19
CA SER A 312 -6.88 16.39 -16.03
C SER A 312 -5.75 16.46 -14.99
N TRP A 313 -5.37 15.33 -14.37
CA TRP A 313 -4.32 15.29 -13.34
C TRP A 313 -2.93 15.33 -13.97
N ILE A 314 -2.59 16.51 -14.48
CA ILE A 314 -1.27 16.83 -15.03
C ILE A 314 -0.53 17.68 -13.99
N THR A 315 0.69 17.28 -13.65
CA THR A 315 1.53 18.00 -12.71
C THR A 315 2.08 19.30 -13.32
N PRO A 316 2.57 20.26 -12.51
CA PRO A 316 3.31 21.42 -13.02
C PRO A 316 4.49 21.03 -13.93
N ALA A 317 5.14 19.90 -13.67
CA ALA A 317 6.19 19.31 -14.52
C ALA A 317 5.65 18.71 -15.84
N LYS A 318 4.38 18.96 -16.20
CA LYS A 318 3.72 18.52 -17.43
C LYS A 318 3.65 17.00 -17.61
N THR A 319 3.70 16.28 -16.50
CA THR A 319 3.64 14.81 -16.48
C THR A 319 2.27 14.38 -15.93
N PRO A 320 1.61 13.36 -16.52
CA PRO A 320 0.40 12.80 -15.92
C PRO A 320 0.73 12.10 -14.60
N LEU A 321 -0.14 12.27 -13.62
CA LEU A 321 -0.04 11.60 -12.33
C LEU A 321 -0.30 10.09 -12.48
N ASP A 322 0.37 9.23 -11.72
CA ASP A 322 0.08 7.78 -11.72
C ASP A 322 -1.23 7.49 -10.97
N ARG A 323 -2.32 7.51 -11.74
CA ARG A 323 -3.68 7.20 -11.27
C ARG A 323 -3.86 5.82 -10.65
N THR A 324 -2.93 4.89 -10.83
CA THR A 324 -3.01 3.56 -10.22
C THR A 324 -2.45 3.53 -8.81
N LYS A 325 -1.78 4.59 -8.38
CA LYS A 325 -1.06 4.68 -7.10
C LYS A 325 -1.33 5.99 -6.37
N ILE A 326 -2.59 6.44 -6.34
CA ILE A 326 -2.98 7.63 -5.58
C ILE A 326 -2.81 7.34 -4.10
N ARG A 327 -1.91 8.06 -3.43
CA ARG A 327 -1.65 7.86 -2.01
C ARG A 327 -2.33 8.89 -1.13
N ARG A 328 -2.63 10.08 -1.67
CA ARG A 328 -3.15 11.17 -0.86
C ARG A 328 -4.00 12.15 -1.65
N VAL A 329 -4.99 12.69 -0.98
CA VAL A 329 -5.73 13.87 -1.41
C VAL A 329 -5.72 14.91 -0.29
N VAL A 330 -5.51 16.17 -0.65
CA VAL A 330 -5.54 17.32 0.26
C VAL A 330 -6.51 18.36 -0.25
N VAL A 331 -7.44 18.78 0.60
CA VAL A 331 -8.39 19.86 0.33
C VAL A 331 -8.04 21.05 1.20
N PHE A 332 -7.79 22.19 0.57
CA PHE A 332 -7.45 23.42 1.27
C PHE A 332 -8.05 24.63 0.57
N VAL A 333 -8.21 25.71 1.31
CA VAL A 333 -8.56 27.03 0.76
C VAL A 333 -7.27 27.84 0.68
N THR A 334 -7.20 28.78 -0.27
CA THR A 334 -6.07 29.74 -0.33
C THR A 334 -5.87 30.43 1.03
N ASP A 335 -4.62 30.74 1.38
CA ASP A 335 -4.29 31.30 2.68
C ASP A 335 -5.10 32.57 2.99
N GLY A 336 -5.64 32.64 4.21
CA GLY A 336 -6.38 33.81 4.71
C GLY A 336 -7.86 33.88 4.30
N GLU A 337 -8.37 32.94 3.52
CA GLU A 337 -9.76 32.94 3.02
C GLU A 337 -10.78 32.28 3.98
N GLY A 338 -10.32 31.61 5.04
CA GLY A 338 -11.17 30.92 6.02
C GLY A 338 -11.65 29.54 5.53
N PRO A 339 -12.10 28.65 6.44
CA PRO A 339 -12.35 27.26 6.08
C PRO A 339 -13.72 27.06 5.41
N VAL A 340 -13.78 26.11 4.47
CA VAL A 340 -15.05 25.52 4.02
C VAL A 340 -15.39 24.28 4.83
N THR A 341 -16.67 23.91 4.89
CA THR A 341 -17.11 22.63 5.46
C THR A 341 -17.32 21.62 4.32
N LEU A 342 -16.71 20.44 4.44
CA LEU A 342 -16.78 19.40 3.43
C LEU A 342 -17.93 18.44 3.74
N SER A 343 -18.78 18.21 2.74
CA SER A 343 -19.91 17.28 2.85
C SER A 343 -19.48 15.88 2.41
N GLU A 344 -18.68 15.80 1.35
CA GLU A 344 -18.25 14.53 0.77
C GLU A 344 -17.08 14.75 -0.20
N LEU A 345 -16.10 13.87 -0.14
CA LEU A 345 -15.15 13.57 -1.22
C LEU A 345 -15.39 12.12 -1.65
N ARG A 346 -15.62 11.87 -2.93
CA ARG A 346 -15.79 10.49 -3.45
C ARG A 346 -15.21 10.35 -4.85
N LEU A 347 -15.08 9.12 -5.33
CA LEU A 347 -14.84 8.87 -6.75
C LEU A 347 -16.15 9.00 -7.54
N ASP A 348 -16.03 9.49 -8.77
CA ASP A 348 -17.13 9.43 -9.72
C ASP A 348 -17.42 7.97 -10.05
N THR A 349 -18.69 7.60 -10.00
CA THR A 349 -19.16 6.30 -10.47
C THR A 349 -19.17 6.35 -11.99
N PRO A 350 -18.40 5.50 -12.69
CA PRO A 350 -18.45 5.45 -14.14
C PRO A 350 -19.88 5.13 -14.55
N THR A 351 -20.52 6.05 -15.28
CA THR A 351 -21.82 5.76 -15.88
C THR A 351 -21.58 4.70 -16.96
N PRO A 352 -22.30 3.56 -16.93
CA PRO A 352 -22.08 2.44 -17.85
C PRO A 352 -22.31 2.81 -19.31
#